data_AF-A0A6C0HER0-F1
#
_entry.id   AF-A0A6C0HER0-F1
#
_cell.length_a   1.000
_cell.length_b   1.000
_cell.length_c   1.000
_cell.angle_alpha   90.00
_cell.angle_beta   90.00
_cell.angle_gamma   90.00
#
_symmetry.space_group_name_H-M   'P 1'
#
loop_
_entity.id
_entity.type
_entity.pdbx_description
1 polymer ?
#
loop_
_entity_poly.entity_id
_entity_poly.type
_entity_poly.pdbx_seq_one_letter_code
_entity_poly.pdbx_strand_id
1 'polypeptide(L)'
;MIAQFFFKLAVHLKLYHWNTESYARHIASGTLFDGVILAMDNFIEVYQGRYGKIFTHVEMNIDAPNDTQIVKILNEAKTFFIGLTDELNAETDTDLLNLRDDVLSQINKTLYLFTFK
;
A
#
# COMPACT_ATOMS: atom_id res chain seq x y z
N MET A 1 12.01 -1.22 -5.88
CA MET A 1 11.23 -2.34 -6.44
C MET A 1 9.85 -2.40 -5.80
N ILE A 2 8.82 -2.84 -6.53
CA ILE A 2 7.42 -2.85 -6.09
C ILE A 2 7.22 -3.57 -4.75
N ALA A 3 7.80 -4.76 -4.58
CA ALA A 3 7.74 -5.53 -3.33
C ALA A 3 8.26 -4.74 -2.11
N GLN A 4 9.40 -4.03 -2.28
CA GLN A 4 9.98 -3.22 -1.21
C GLN A 4 9.04 -2.08 -0.79
N PHE A 5 8.33 -1.48 -1.75
CA PHE A 5 7.38 -0.42 -1.45
C PHE A 5 6.20 -0.95 -0.64
N PHE A 6 5.62 -2.08 -1.05
CA PHE A 6 4.55 -2.73 -0.30
C PHE A 6 4.94 -3.02 1.16
N PHE A 7 6.12 -3.62 1.38
CA PHE A 7 6.60 -3.89 2.74
C PHE A 7 6.75 -2.61 3.57
N LYS A 8 7.34 -1.56 3.01
CA LYS A 8 7.48 -0.26 3.70
C LYS A 8 6.12 0.34 4.06
N LEU A 9 5.16 0.31 3.13
CA LEU A 9 3.81 0.79 3.38
C LEU A 9 3.11 0.00 4.50
N ALA A 10 3.19 -1.33 4.45
CA ALA A 10 2.59 -2.22 5.44
C ALA A 10 3.18 -1.96 6.85
N VAL A 11 4.50 -1.80 6.96
CA VAL A 11 5.16 -1.51 8.25
C VAL A 11 4.72 -0.14 8.78
N HIS A 12 4.73 0.92 7.97
CA HIS A 12 4.25 2.23 8.40
C HIS A 12 2.80 2.19 8.87
N LEU A 13 1.92 1.48 8.15
CA LEU A 13 0.52 1.33 8.53
C LEU A 13 0.36 0.62 9.87
N LYS A 14 1.11 -0.46 10.10
CA LYS A 14 1.00 -1.22 11.34
C LYS A 14 1.54 -0.44 12.54
N LEU A 15 2.66 0.24 12.37
CA LEU A 15 3.21 1.12 13.40
C LEU A 15 2.27 2.28 13.71
N TYR A 16 1.68 2.91 12.69
CA TYR A 16 0.67 3.95 12.87
C TYR A 16 -0.55 3.44 13.65
N HIS A 17 -1.09 2.31 13.22
CA HIS A 17 -2.26 1.66 13.82
C HIS A 17 -2.07 1.42 15.32
N TRP A 18 -0.87 1.01 15.75
CA TRP A 18 -0.58 0.82 17.17
C TRP A 18 -0.39 2.11 17.96
N ASN A 19 0.05 3.20 17.33
CA ASN A 19 0.42 4.44 18.03
C ASN A 19 -0.64 5.55 17.96
N THR A 20 -1.63 5.46 17.06
CA THR A 20 -2.69 6.46 17.00
C THR A 20 -3.62 6.34 18.22
N GLU A 21 -3.95 7.48 18.83
CA GLU A 21 -4.89 7.56 19.95
C GLU A 21 -6.36 7.66 19.48
N SER A 22 -6.60 7.84 18.17
CA SER A 22 -7.95 7.90 17.60
C SER A 22 -8.46 6.50 17.26
N TYR A 23 -9.54 6.08 17.90
CA TYR A 23 -10.19 4.79 17.64
C TYR A 23 -10.60 4.62 16.17
N ALA A 24 -11.16 5.67 15.55
CA ALA A 24 -11.55 5.64 14.14
C ALA A 24 -10.33 5.43 13.23
N ARG A 25 -9.22 6.12 13.51
CA ARG A 25 -7.96 5.96 12.77
C ARG A 25 -7.33 4.60 13.00
N HIS A 26 -7.38 4.06 14.23
CA HIS A 26 -6.92 2.72 14.57
C HIS A 26 -7.63 1.66 13.73
N ILE A 27 -8.97 1.68 13.69
CA ILE A 27 -9.76 0.72 12.91
C ILE A 27 -9.52 0.88 11.40
N ALA A 28 -9.52 2.11 10.89
CA ALA A 28 -9.35 2.38 9.46
C ALA A 28 -7.95 1.99 8.95
N SER A 29 -6.89 2.32 9.71
CA SER A 29 -5.52 1.93 9.36
C SER A 29 -5.27 0.43 9.48
N GLY A 30 -5.88 -0.24 10.47
CA GLY A 30 -5.83 -1.69 10.59
C GLY A 30 -6.49 -2.40 9.40
N THR A 31 -7.67 -1.93 9.00
CA THR A 31 -8.38 -2.44 7.81
C THR A 31 -7.54 -2.23 6.53
N LEU A 32 -6.92 -1.06 6.38
CA LEU A 32 -6.04 -0.80 5.24
C LEU A 32 -4.80 -1.70 5.25
N PHE A 33 -4.19 -1.94 6.41
CA PHE A 33 -3.06 -2.85 6.54
C PHE A 33 -3.41 -4.25 6.03
N ASP A 34 -4.53 -4.82 6.47
CA ASP A 34 -4.94 -6.16 6.04
C ASP A 34 -5.15 -6.24 4.52
N GLY A 35 -5.78 -5.21 3.95
CA GLY A 35 -5.98 -5.13 2.51
C GLY A 35 -4.70 -4.91 1.71
N VAL A 36 -3.73 -4.15 2.24
CA VAL A 36 -2.40 -3.98 1.63
C VAL A 36 -1.61 -5.29 1.66
N ILE A 37 -1.67 -6.07 2.74
CA ILE A 37 -1.00 -7.37 2.82
C ILE A 37 -1.57 -8.34 1.78
N LEU A 38 -2.90 -8.44 1.69
CA LEU A 38 -3.55 -9.29 0.70
C LEU A 38 -3.21 -8.87 -0.74
N ALA A 39 -3.26 -7.56 -1.02
CA ALA A 39 -2.95 -7.04 -2.35
C ALA A 39 -1.48 -7.20 -2.71
N MET A 40 -0.56 -7.06 -1.76
CA MET A 40 0.87 -7.29 -1.95
C MET A 40 1.12 -8.72 -2.44
N ASP A 41 0.57 -9.71 -1.76
CA ASP A 41 0.76 -11.13 -2.11
C ASP A 41 0.22 -11.42 -3.51
N ASN A 42 -1.05 -11.07 -3.75
CA ASN A 42 -1.70 -11.24 -5.05
C ASN A 42 -0.92 -10.55 -6.18
N PHE A 43 -0.50 -9.30 -5.99
CA PHE A 43 0.23 -8.55 -7.02
C PHE A 43 1.57 -9.21 -7.32
N ILE A 44 2.35 -9.57 -6.30
CA ILE A 44 3.68 -10.14 -6.46
C ILE A 44 3.62 -11.55 -7.08
N GLU A 45 2.66 -12.38 -6.69
CA GLU A 45 2.49 -13.72 -7.26
C GLU A 45 2.00 -13.68 -8.71
N VAL A 46 1.04 -12.80 -9.05
CA VAL A 46 0.61 -12.59 -10.44
C VAL A 46 1.77 -12.08 -11.29
N TYR A 47 2.52 -11.09 -10.78
CA TYR A 47 3.70 -10.56 -11.47
C TYR A 47 4.72 -11.67 -11.75
N GLN A 48 5.03 -12.50 -10.76
CA GLN A 48 5.97 -13.60 -10.93
C GLN A 48 5.46 -14.70 -11.87
N GLY A 49 4.15 -14.94 -11.91
CA GLY A 49 3.54 -15.85 -12.88
C GLY A 49 3.72 -15.37 -14.33
N ARG A 50 3.77 -14.06 -14.56
CA ARG A 50 3.93 -13.45 -15.89
C ARG A 50 5.39 -13.28 -16.31
N TYR A 51 6.23 -12.77 -15.42
CA TYR A 51 7.60 -12.33 -15.76
C TYR A 51 8.70 -13.17 -15.11
N GLY A 52 8.33 -14.18 -14.33
CA GLY A 52 9.27 -15.02 -13.61
C GLY A 52 9.64 -14.47 -12.22
N LYS A 53 10.45 -15.26 -11.51
CA LYS A 53 10.73 -15.01 -10.09
C LYS A 53 11.48 -13.70 -9.86
N ILE A 54 11.07 -12.98 -8.82
CA ILE A 54 11.80 -11.82 -8.31
C ILE A 54 12.46 -12.17 -6.98
N PHE A 55 13.71 -11.75 -6.80
CA PHE A 55 14.40 -11.86 -5.52
C PHE A 55 14.38 -10.49 -4.86
N THR A 56 13.73 -10.40 -3.70
CA THR A 56 13.56 -9.14 -2.99
C THR A 56 14.40 -9.14 -1.72
N HIS A 57 15.20 -8.09 -1.53
CA HIS A 57 15.84 -7.76 -0.27
C HIS A 57 15.29 -6.43 0.23
N VAL A 58 14.97 -6.34 1.52
CA VAL A 58 14.41 -5.15 2.16
C VAL A 58 15.18 -4.86 3.43
N GLU A 59 15.79 -3.69 3.49
CA GLU A 59 16.28 -3.09 4.72
C GLU A 59 15.42 -1.87 5.05
N MET A 60 15.00 -1.75 6.31
CA MET A 60 14.10 -0.69 6.77
C MET A 60 14.63 -0.09 8.07
N ASN A 61 14.85 1.22 8.05
CA ASN A 61 14.99 2.03 9.26
C ASN A 61 13.77 2.97 9.28
N ILE A 62 12.78 2.63 10.11
CA ILE A 62 11.45 3.24 10.09
C ILE A 62 11.00 3.54 11.51
N ASP A 63 10.52 4.76 11.72
CA ASP A 63 9.80 5.17 12.92
C ASP A 63 8.28 5.10 12.71
N ALA A 64 7.53 5.04 13.81
CA ALA A 64 6.08 5.13 13.76
C ALA A 64 5.65 6.53 13.28
N PRO A 65 4.86 6.65 12.20
CA PRO A 65 4.42 7.96 11.74
C PRO A 65 3.30 8.49 12.65
N ASN A 66 3.21 9.81 12.79
CA ASN A 66 2.06 10.49 13.39
C ASN A 66 0.93 10.73 12.37
N ASP A 67 -0.18 11.34 12.83
CA ASP A 67 -1.37 11.60 12.03
C ASP A 67 -1.13 12.39 10.73
N THR A 68 -0.18 13.34 10.75
CA THR A 68 0.19 14.12 9.57
C THR A 68 1.09 13.32 8.64
N GLN A 69 2.06 12.59 9.21
CA GLN A 69 3.00 11.78 8.45
C GLN A 69 2.31 10.62 7.73
N ILE A 70 1.35 9.93 8.36
CA ILE A 70 0.65 8.82 7.70
C ILE A 70 -0.15 9.30 6.49
N VAL A 71 -0.80 10.47 6.57
CA VAL A 71 -1.53 11.05 5.42
C VAL A 71 -0.57 11.36 4.28
N LYS A 72 0.62 11.88 4.59
CA LYS A 72 1.67 12.10 3.58
C LYS A 72 2.12 10.79 2.94
N ILE A 73 2.43 9.77 3.74
CA ILE A 73 2.84 8.43 3.28
C ILE A 73 1.77 7.81 2.37
N LEU A 74 0.49 7.93 2.72
CA LEU A 74 -0.62 7.41 1.91
C LEU A 74 -0.76 8.14 0.57
N ASN A 75 -0.51 9.44 0.51
CA ASN A 75 -0.50 10.17 -0.75
C ASN A 75 0.72 9.82 -1.60
N GLU A 76 1.90 9.64 -1.00
CA GLU A 76 3.08 9.12 -1.71
C GLU A 76 2.85 7.71 -2.26
N ALA A 77 2.15 6.85 -1.50
CA ALA A 77 1.72 5.54 -1.99
C ALA A 77 0.80 5.63 -3.19
N LYS A 78 -0.16 6.56 -3.19
CA LYS A 78 -0.99 6.79 -4.39
C LYS A 78 -0.16 7.18 -5.60
N THR A 79 0.77 8.13 -5.44
CA THR A 79 1.67 8.54 -6.53
C THR A 79 2.49 7.37 -7.04
N PHE A 80 3.05 6.55 -6.14
CA PHE A 80 3.79 5.35 -6.51
C PHE A 80 2.94 4.38 -7.33
N PHE A 81 1.75 4.00 -6.84
CA PHE A 81 0.88 3.04 -7.52
C PHE A 81 0.37 3.56 -8.87
N ILE A 82 0.04 4.85 -8.99
CA ILE A 82 -0.34 5.46 -10.27
C ILE A 82 0.82 5.39 -11.26
N GLY A 83 2.05 5.64 -10.80
CA GLY A 83 3.27 5.58 -11.62
C GLY A 83 3.55 4.20 -12.21
N LEU A 84 2.99 3.12 -11.66
CA LEU A 84 3.08 1.79 -12.26
C LEU A 84 2.41 1.70 -13.64
N THR A 85 1.57 2.68 -14.01
CA THR A 85 1.02 2.78 -15.38
C THR A 85 2.12 2.91 -16.43
N ASP A 86 3.28 3.49 -16.07
CA ASP A 86 4.42 3.63 -16.99
C ASP A 86 5.28 2.35 -17.06
N GLU A 87 5.15 1.45 -16.07
CA GLU A 87 5.90 0.19 -15.98
C GLU A 87 5.09 -1.03 -16.48
N LEU A 88 3.77 -0.95 -16.45
CA LEU A 88 2.85 -2.02 -16.84
C LEU A 88 2.21 -1.72 -18.18
N ASN A 89 2.06 -2.74 -19.03
CA ASN A 89 1.41 -2.59 -20.32
C ASN A 89 -0.12 -2.58 -20.14
N ALA A 90 -0.76 -1.47 -20.52
CA ALA A 90 -2.20 -1.25 -20.39
C ALA A 90 -3.09 -2.28 -21.13
N GLU A 91 -2.57 -2.91 -22.19
CA GLU A 91 -3.32 -3.88 -22.99
C GLU A 91 -3.14 -5.31 -22.47
N THR A 92 -1.96 -5.65 -21.97
CA THR A 92 -1.65 -7.03 -21.58
C THR A 92 -1.72 -7.28 -20.08
N ASP A 93 -1.43 -6.26 -19.26
CA ASP A 93 -1.24 -6.39 -17.81
C ASP A 93 -2.44 -5.84 -17.03
N THR A 94 -3.62 -6.01 -17.63
CA THR A 94 -4.90 -5.53 -17.09
C THR A 94 -5.22 -6.14 -15.73
N ASP A 95 -4.76 -7.35 -15.44
CA ASP A 95 -4.85 -8.02 -14.15
C ASP A 95 -4.03 -7.31 -13.06
N LEU A 96 -2.77 -7.00 -13.35
CA LEU A 96 -1.89 -6.24 -12.44
C LEU A 96 -2.38 -4.81 -12.24
N LEU A 97 -2.87 -4.16 -13.30
CA LEU A 97 -3.46 -2.83 -13.22
C LEU A 97 -4.72 -2.81 -12.35
N ASN A 98 -5.59 -3.82 -12.47
CA ASN A 98 -6.75 -3.96 -11.62
C ASN A 98 -6.36 -4.14 -10.13
N LEU A 99 -5.41 -5.03 -9.84
CA LEU A 99 -4.92 -5.23 -8.47
C LEU A 99 -4.31 -3.95 -7.88
N ARG A 100 -3.58 -3.17 -8.69
CA ARG A 100 -3.06 -1.86 -8.31
C ARG A 100 -4.19 -0.89 -7.98
N ASP A 101 -5.24 -0.85 -8.80
CA ASP A 101 -6.36 0.08 -8.60
C ASP A 101 -7.20 -0.28 -7.37
N ASP A 102 -7.31 -1.56 -7.03
CA ASP A 102 -7.91 -2.01 -5.77
C ASP A 102 -7.17 -1.44 -4.55
N VAL A 103 -5.83 -1.40 -4.58
CA VAL A 103 -5.04 -0.76 -3.51
C VAL A 103 -5.30 0.75 -3.45
N LEU A 104 -5.33 1.42 -4.60
CA LEU A 104 -5.65 2.86 -4.66
C LEU A 104 -7.03 3.18 -4.10
N SER A 105 -8.02 2.34 -4.39
CA SER A 105 -9.38 2.47 -3.87
C SER A 105 -9.40 2.41 -2.34
N GLN A 106 -8.69 1.45 -1.75
CA GLN A 106 -8.59 1.30 -0.30
C GLN A 106 -7.86 2.47 0.37
N ILE A 107 -6.79 2.98 -0.25
CA ILE A 107 -6.07 4.16 0.27
C ILE A 107 -6.99 5.39 0.25
N ASN A 108 -7.69 5.64 -0.86
CA ASN A 108 -8.61 6.77 -0.98
C ASN A 108 -9.76 6.68 0.04
N LYS A 109 -10.33 5.49 0.22
CA LYS A 109 -11.35 5.23 1.25
C LYS A 109 -10.79 5.55 2.65
N THR A 110 -9.59 5.10 2.97
CA THR A 110 -8.97 5.31 4.28
C THR A 110 -8.68 6.80 4.54
N LEU A 111 -8.18 7.52 3.54
CA LEU A 111 -7.98 8.97 3.62
C LEU A 111 -9.29 9.71 3.90
N TYR A 112 -10.40 9.28 3.28
CA TYR A 112 -11.73 9.79 3.61
C TYR A 112 -12.14 9.45 5.05
N LEU A 113 -11.97 8.21 5.50
CA LEU A 113 -12.28 7.81 6.89
C LEU A 113 -11.49 8.62 7.93
N PHE A 114 -10.24 9.00 7.62
CA PHE A 114 -9.41 9.85 8.47
C PHE A 114 -9.91 11.31 8.61
N THR A 115 -10.90 11.73 7.81
CA THR A 115 -11.54 13.06 7.93
C THR A 115 -12.65 13.10 8.97
N PHE A 116 -13.13 11.94 9.43
CA PHE A 116 -14.12 11.86 10.49
C PHE A 116 -13.51 12.23 11.86
N LYS A 117 -14.33 12.87 12.69
CA LYS A 117 -13.96 13.31 14.05
C LYS A 117 -14.18 12.20 15.06
#